data_AF-A0A6A6ZLP1-F1
#
_entry.id   AF-A0A6A6ZLP1-F1
#
_cell.length_a   1.000
_cell.length_b   1.000
_cell.length_c   1.000
_cell.angle_alpha   90.00
_cell.angle_beta   90.00
_cell.angle_gamma   90.00
#
_symmetry.space_group_name_H-M   'P 1'
#
loop_
_entity.id
_entity.type
_entity.pdbx_description
1 polymer ?
#
loop_
_entity_poly.entity_id
_entity_poly.type
_entity_poly.pdbx_seq_one_letter_code
_entity_poly.pdbx_strand_id
1 'polypeptide(L)'
;MTRTLDQLPYDVLFYIASSLHLDDIIRLGQTCHHLRAVLDERTLHRCIVETFPHAEEAHLARTKLVTYKQALQAIYDRRNAMSNAYPFSARVLKQGNAFLYRQGVICVQAGEMVHVSAVRAPFNAVELDLAIIIRPIMQSIFDSLGAFRCSMLYYGDEILSILVEADCRPNVGHIFAISTAREPPNSRRVIRVVPTTSISKLFVRHTSQYLYYGTHTGMGDDGHHKWEIFGAYLDEQPLSPATKRPLLLEDFHGTDIGSTVAFEIYNDYFYAVSNQGTFEVEEVDWTSFYHCVRFPLKNPALTSMETDERVYRRQHAQGPIHDSWTDLSLQASERTNEVMIIESRREWAQASSRQSRTFYTSRFQVRPHRSSRESSLSEEPTEALPLPENDLFVDLLDSTNKPNWMPTPPQYSWSRHPEFGRSETSPRSFILARTKFRAYSHACTSFLDIVEDERCCNEPSKPPCLRLRVGSQHEASLNFPPLNRKGKGRANELEPQFEDHVKYAQPPIRMWPPPASKCPCSKRLHAIINPPLASGPSHARSVTGVLDERTLVFMVKPGRSYGASDDTTLGSIVVIDFTRPWKTPDSTPSSRPPLVRYDSKMDLDGEEVADDYEASSWQWTPGQKSRCHTGTCR
;
A
#
# COMPACT_ATOMS: atom_id res chain seq x y z
N MET A 1 15.71 25.21 43.13
CA MET A 1 14.92 23.95 43.11
C MET A 1 14.62 23.62 41.65
N THR A 2 15.18 22.55 41.12
CA THR A 2 14.82 22.04 39.79
C THR A 2 13.47 21.33 39.91
N ARG A 3 12.39 21.96 39.40
CA ARG A 3 11.07 21.30 39.31
C ARG A 3 11.17 20.19 38.27
N THR A 4 10.81 18.97 38.65
CA THR A 4 10.79 17.82 37.75
C THR A 4 9.38 17.62 37.18
N LEU A 5 9.27 17.00 35.99
CA LEU A 5 8.00 16.82 35.27
C LEU A 5 6.94 16.05 36.08
N ASP A 6 7.38 15.10 36.91
CA ASP A 6 6.57 14.27 37.79
C ASP A 6 6.00 15.02 39.02
N GLN A 7 6.43 16.26 39.26
CA GLN A 7 5.93 17.11 40.35
C GLN A 7 4.95 18.19 39.87
N LEU A 8 4.64 18.22 38.57
CA LEU A 8 3.70 19.19 38.02
C LEU A 8 2.26 18.79 38.38
N PRO A 9 1.36 19.78 38.63
CA PRO A 9 -0.07 19.51 38.69
C PRO A 9 -0.55 18.81 37.42
N TYR A 10 -1.52 17.90 37.57
CA TYR A 10 -2.03 17.11 36.45
C TYR A 10 -2.47 17.98 35.28
N ASP A 11 -3.18 19.08 35.53
CA ASP A 11 -3.68 19.96 34.48
C ASP A 11 -2.54 20.53 33.61
N VAL A 12 -1.42 20.91 34.23
CA VAL A 12 -0.23 21.39 33.51
C VAL A 12 0.40 20.26 32.69
N LEU A 13 0.52 19.07 33.28
CA LEU A 13 1.05 17.90 32.59
C LEU A 13 0.14 17.46 31.43
N PHE A 14 -1.17 17.56 31.58
CA PHE A 14 -2.16 17.28 30.54
C PHE A 14 -2.00 18.23 29.35
N TYR A 15 -1.84 19.54 29.58
CA TYR A 15 -1.60 20.50 28.51
C TYR A 15 -0.29 20.24 27.77
N ILE A 16 0.77 19.90 28.51
CA ILE A 16 2.06 19.53 27.91
C ILE A 16 1.88 18.25 27.07
N ALA A 17 1.33 17.20 27.66
CA ALA A 17 1.15 15.90 26.99
C ALA A 17 0.23 15.99 25.77
N SER A 18 -0.81 16.83 25.80
CA SER A 18 -1.73 17.04 24.67
C SER A 18 -1.05 17.71 23.46
N SER A 19 0.11 18.32 23.67
CA SER A 19 0.93 18.94 22.62
C SER A 19 2.05 18.03 22.12
N LEU A 20 2.19 16.82 22.68
CA LEU A 20 3.19 15.84 22.26
C LEU A 20 2.62 14.87 21.22
N HIS A 21 3.51 14.31 20.40
CA HIS A 21 3.15 13.18 19.55
C HIS A 21 2.85 11.94 20.39
N LEU A 22 1.98 11.08 19.84
CA LEU A 22 1.58 9.81 20.46
C LEU A 22 2.78 8.96 20.91
N ASP A 23 3.83 8.89 20.08
CA ASP A 23 5.04 8.13 20.39
C ASP A 23 5.79 8.69 21.61
N ASP A 24 5.83 10.01 21.75
CA ASP A 24 6.53 10.69 22.83
C ASP A 24 5.79 10.52 24.16
N ILE A 25 4.46 10.48 24.16
CA ILE A 25 3.65 10.26 25.35
C ILE A 25 3.87 8.85 25.89
N ILE A 26 3.87 7.85 25.02
CA ILE A 26 4.14 6.46 25.41
C ILE A 26 5.57 6.31 25.93
N ARG A 27 6.57 6.94 25.28
CA ARG A 27 7.96 6.94 25.75
C ARG A 27 8.14 7.68 27.06
N LEU A 28 7.45 8.81 27.26
CA LEU A 28 7.45 9.58 28.51
C LEU A 28 6.90 8.73 29.66
N GLY A 29 5.81 7.99 29.43
CA GLY A 29 5.27 7.03 30.40
C GLY A 29 6.21 5.85 30.70
N GLN A 30 7.21 5.58 29.88
CA GLN A 30 8.22 4.54 30.15
C GLN A 30 9.40 5.06 30.99
N THR A 31 9.50 6.38 31.24
CA THR A 31 10.62 6.97 31.99
C THR A 31 10.52 6.74 33.50
N CYS A 32 9.32 6.82 34.08
CA CYS A 32 9.09 6.51 35.51
C CYS A 32 7.66 6.02 35.79
N HIS A 33 7.48 5.29 36.89
CA HIS A 33 6.19 4.73 37.28
C HIS A 33 5.13 5.80 37.58
N HIS A 34 5.52 6.95 38.15
CA HIS A 34 4.59 8.03 38.45
C HIS A 34 4.01 8.64 37.18
N LEU A 35 4.86 9.06 36.24
CA LEU A 35 4.41 9.58 34.93
C LEU A 35 3.57 8.54 34.18
N ARG A 36 3.93 7.26 34.26
CA ARG A 36 3.09 6.21 33.68
C ARG A 36 1.67 6.21 34.24
N ALA A 37 1.52 6.30 35.56
CA ALA A 37 0.21 6.29 36.22
C ALA A 37 -0.59 7.55 35.90
N VAL A 38 0.07 8.72 35.87
CA VAL A 38 -0.59 10.00 35.62
C VAL A 38 -0.97 10.16 34.15
N LEU A 39 -0.16 9.65 33.21
CA LEU A 39 -0.47 9.66 31.78
C LEU A 39 -1.51 8.59 31.39
N ASP A 40 -1.78 7.60 32.25
CA ASP A 40 -2.79 6.55 32.06
C ASP A 40 -4.21 7.04 32.39
N GLU A 41 -4.54 8.25 31.94
CA GLU A 41 -5.80 8.93 32.21
C GLU A 41 -6.70 8.92 30.94
N ARG A 42 -8.01 8.73 31.12
CA ARG A 42 -8.96 8.49 30.02
C ARG A 42 -9.15 9.70 29.10
N THR A 43 -9.24 10.91 29.66
CA THR A 43 -9.36 12.16 28.90
C THR A 43 -8.11 12.42 28.05
N LEU A 44 -6.92 12.13 28.57
CA LEU A 44 -5.68 12.25 27.80
C LEU A 44 -5.65 11.26 26.63
N HIS A 45 -5.94 9.99 26.87
CA HIS A 45 -6.01 8.99 25.79
C HIS A 45 -7.01 9.39 24.70
N ARG A 46 -8.18 9.91 25.10
CA ARG A 46 -9.17 10.42 24.15
C ARG A 46 -8.60 11.60 23.36
N CYS A 47 -8.04 12.60 24.03
CA CYS A 47 -7.44 13.77 23.38
C CYS A 47 -6.44 13.37 22.30
N ILE A 48 -5.55 12.42 22.60
CA ILE A 48 -4.52 11.95 21.66
C ILE A 48 -5.13 11.14 20.51
N VAL A 49 -6.02 10.19 20.78
CA VAL A 49 -6.63 9.35 19.74
C VAL A 49 -7.44 10.19 18.76
N GLU A 50 -8.11 11.24 19.22
CA GLU A 50 -8.86 12.17 18.37
C GLU A 50 -7.95 13.05 17.48
N THR A 51 -6.62 13.01 17.65
CA THR A 51 -5.67 13.57 16.65
C THR A 51 -5.48 12.69 15.43
N PHE A 52 -5.95 11.43 15.47
CA PHE A 52 -6.00 10.48 14.35
C PHE A 52 -7.45 10.00 14.12
N PRO A 53 -8.39 10.92 13.86
CA PRO A 53 -9.81 10.58 13.88
C PRO A 53 -10.21 9.57 12.80
N HIS A 54 -9.45 9.46 11.71
CA HIS A 54 -9.72 8.54 10.60
C HIS A 54 -8.98 7.21 10.72
N ALA A 55 -8.18 7.00 11.76
CA ALA A 55 -7.65 5.68 12.07
C ALA A 55 -8.80 4.74 12.48
N GLU A 56 -8.76 3.49 12.02
CA GLU A 56 -9.80 2.51 12.35
C GLU A 56 -9.88 2.28 13.88
N GLU A 57 -8.75 2.29 14.60
CA GLU A 57 -8.69 2.23 16.05
C GLU A 57 -9.48 3.36 16.74
N ALA A 58 -9.42 4.58 16.18
CA ALA A 58 -10.16 5.73 16.68
C ALA A 58 -11.67 5.58 16.41
N HIS A 59 -12.04 5.04 15.25
CA HIS A 59 -13.43 4.70 14.95
C HIS A 59 -13.99 3.67 15.93
N LEU A 60 -13.26 2.57 16.17
CA LEU A 60 -13.64 1.54 17.15
C LEU A 60 -13.78 2.09 18.58
N ALA A 61 -12.96 3.06 18.96
CA ALA A 61 -13.07 3.73 20.26
C ALA A 61 -14.33 4.60 20.36
N ARG A 62 -14.65 5.36 19.31
CA ARG A 62 -15.86 6.21 19.24
C ARG A 62 -17.15 5.39 19.25
N THR A 63 -17.15 4.23 18.59
CA THR A 63 -18.27 3.27 18.61
C THR A 63 -18.32 2.42 19.89
N LYS A 64 -17.41 2.66 20.84
CA LYS A 64 -17.31 1.97 22.14
C LYS A 64 -17.05 0.46 22.04
N LEU A 65 -16.54 -0.02 20.91
CA LEU A 65 -16.09 -1.41 20.75
C LEU A 65 -14.78 -1.67 21.48
N VAL A 66 -13.94 -0.64 21.61
CA VAL A 66 -12.70 -0.66 22.39
C VAL A 66 -12.58 0.61 23.24
N THR A 67 -11.76 0.59 24.27
CA THR A 67 -11.46 1.79 25.05
C THR A 67 -10.44 2.68 24.33
N TYR A 68 -10.48 4.00 24.58
CA TYR A 68 -9.48 4.94 24.05
C TYR A 68 -8.04 4.56 24.42
N LYS A 69 -7.82 3.97 25.61
CA LYS A 69 -6.52 3.42 26.01
C LYS A 69 -6.05 2.31 25.08
N GLN A 70 -6.94 1.35 24.78
CA GLN A 70 -6.58 0.24 23.91
C GLN A 70 -6.39 0.71 22.46
N ALA A 71 -7.19 1.68 21.99
CA ALA A 71 -7.00 2.30 20.68
C ALA A 71 -5.65 3.02 20.58
N LEU A 72 -5.28 3.82 21.59
CA LEU A 72 -3.99 4.48 21.66
C LEU A 72 -2.84 3.46 21.59
N GLN A 73 -2.92 2.40 22.40
CA GLN A 73 -1.90 1.34 22.40
C GLN A 73 -1.85 0.60 21.06
N ALA A 74 -2.99 0.36 20.41
CA ALA A 74 -3.05 -0.33 19.13
C ALA A 74 -2.42 0.50 18.00
N ILE A 75 -2.69 1.81 17.94
CA ILE A 75 -2.04 2.74 16.99
C ILE A 75 -0.52 2.75 17.21
N TYR A 76 -0.09 2.89 18.47
CA TYR A 76 1.33 2.87 18.83
C TYR A 76 2.00 1.54 18.45
N ASP A 77 1.43 0.42 18.89
CA ASP A 77 1.98 -0.92 18.68
C ASP A 77 2.13 -1.19 17.19
N ARG A 78 1.12 -0.84 16.38
CA ARG A 78 1.12 -0.98 14.92
C ARG A 78 2.24 -0.19 14.26
N ARG A 79 2.30 1.13 14.52
CA ARG A 79 3.31 2.00 13.93
C ARG A 79 4.71 1.59 14.35
N ASN A 80 4.89 1.27 15.63
CA ASN A 80 6.17 0.84 16.16
C ASN A 80 6.60 -0.54 15.61
N ALA A 81 5.66 -1.48 15.47
CA ALA A 81 5.89 -2.80 14.88
C ALA A 81 6.30 -2.70 13.41
N MET A 82 5.60 -1.91 12.61
CA MET A 82 5.94 -1.71 11.20
C MET A 82 7.29 -1.01 11.06
N SER A 83 7.47 0.15 11.70
CA SER A 83 8.69 0.97 11.61
C SER A 83 9.97 0.22 12.03
N ASN A 84 9.85 -0.73 12.96
CA ASN A 84 11.00 -1.50 13.46
C ASN A 84 11.10 -2.93 12.89
N ALA A 85 10.25 -3.31 11.93
CA ALA A 85 10.14 -4.68 11.42
C ALA A 85 9.96 -5.73 12.54
N TYR A 86 9.03 -5.46 13.47
CA TYR A 86 8.65 -6.37 14.56
C TYR A 86 7.17 -6.75 14.46
N PRO A 87 6.79 -7.61 13.50
CA PRO A 87 5.42 -8.10 13.41
C PRO A 87 5.01 -8.92 14.64
N PHE A 88 3.72 -8.95 14.92
CA PHE A 88 3.14 -9.71 16.02
C PHE A 88 2.73 -11.13 15.59
N SER A 89 2.51 -11.39 14.30
CA SER A 89 2.30 -12.74 13.81
C SER A 89 2.76 -12.91 12.37
N ALA A 90 3.06 -14.15 12.00
CA ALA A 90 3.32 -14.55 10.63
C ALA A 90 2.82 -15.96 10.40
N ARG A 91 2.18 -16.25 9.27
CA ARG A 91 1.70 -17.59 8.95
C ARG A 91 1.54 -17.83 7.46
N VAL A 92 1.62 -19.09 7.05
CA VAL A 92 1.17 -19.55 5.73
C VAL A 92 -0.33 -19.79 5.83
N LEU A 93 -1.12 -19.07 5.02
CA LEU A 93 -2.57 -19.10 5.10
C LEU A 93 -3.17 -20.25 4.27
N LYS A 94 -2.93 -20.24 2.96
CA LYS A 94 -3.45 -21.22 2.00
C LYS A 94 -2.62 -21.19 0.73
N GLN A 95 -2.84 -22.16 -0.15
CA GLN A 95 -2.36 -22.13 -1.53
C GLN A 95 -3.47 -21.68 -2.49
N GLY A 96 -3.09 -21.00 -3.57
CA GLY A 96 -4.03 -20.55 -4.61
C GLY A 96 -3.32 -20.06 -5.86
N ASN A 97 -4.09 -19.91 -6.94
CA ASN A 97 -3.65 -19.35 -8.21
C ASN A 97 -3.50 -17.83 -8.13
N ALA A 98 -4.38 -17.15 -7.41
CA ALA A 98 -4.33 -15.71 -7.22
C ALA A 98 -4.92 -15.32 -5.85
N PHE A 99 -4.59 -14.12 -5.39
CA PHE A 99 -5.22 -13.56 -4.20
C PHE A 99 -5.51 -12.08 -4.37
N LEU A 100 -6.55 -11.60 -3.67
CA LEU A 100 -6.79 -10.19 -3.43
C LEU A 100 -6.86 -9.96 -1.91
N TYR A 101 -6.33 -8.83 -1.46
CA TYR A 101 -6.39 -8.43 -0.05
C TYR A 101 -6.79 -6.95 0.04
N ARG A 102 -7.91 -6.67 0.72
CA ARG A 102 -8.40 -5.30 0.96
C ARG A 102 -9.36 -5.27 2.14
N GLN A 103 -9.38 -4.16 2.89
CA GLN A 103 -10.27 -3.98 4.05
C GLN A 103 -10.20 -5.14 5.08
N GLY A 104 -9.00 -5.72 5.29
CA GLY A 104 -8.82 -6.84 6.21
C GLY A 104 -9.39 -8.19 5.74
N VAL A 105 -9.94 -8.26 4.52
CA VAL A 105 -10.48 -9.48 3.91
C VAL A 105 -9.53 -9.97 2.82
N ILE A 106 -9.34 -11.29 2.77
CA ILE A 106 -8.59 -11.96 1.72
C ILE A 106 -9.51 -12.84 0.88
N CYS A 107 -9.40 -12.71 -0.44
CA CYS A 107 -10.01 -13.59 -1.42
C CYS A 107 -8.90 -14.44 -2.05
N VAL A 108 -9.00 -15.76 -1.95
CA VAL A 108 -8.04 -16.71 -2.52
C VAL A 108 -8.72 -17.51 -3.60
N GLN A 109 -8.24 -17.38 -4.84
CA GLN A 109 -8.74 -18.14 -5.98
C GLN A 109 -7.91 -19.41 -6.15
N ALA A 110 -8.59 -20.56 -6.24
CA ALA A 110 -8.02 -21.86 -6.56
C ALA A 110 -8.87 -22.48 -7.68
N GLY A 111 -8.40 -22.39 -8.93
CA GLY A 111 -9.21 -22.71 -10.11
C GLY A 111 -10.45 -21.83 -10.22
N GLU A 112 -11.63 -22.45 -10.24
CA GLU A 112 -12.95 -21.79 -10.29
C GLU A 112 -13.51 -21.48 -8.89
N MET A 113 -12.83 -21.90 -7.82
CA MET A 113 -13.26 -21.66 -6.44
C MET A 113 -12.60 -20.41 -5.88
N VAL A 114 -13.39 -19.51 -5.28
CA VAL A 114 -12.87 -18.37 -4.52
C VAL A 114 -13.26 -18.51 -3.05
N HIS A 115 -12.25 -18.55 -2.19
CA HIS A 115 -12.42 -18.56 -0.75
C HIS A 115 -12.23 -17.15 -0.19
N VAL A 116 -13.29 -16.58 0.38
CA VAL A 116 -13.32 -15.23 0.96
C VAL A 116 -13.34 -15.34 2.47
N SER A 117 -12.41 -14.68 3.18
CA SER A 117 -12.35 -14.73 4.64
C SER A 117 -11.68 -13.49 5.24
N ALA A 118 -12.07 -13.08 6.44
CA ALA A 118 -11.35 -12.05 7.18
C ALA A 118 -10.01 -12.60 7.69
N VAL A 119 -8.93 -11.84 7.50
CA VAL A 119 -7.57 -12.29 7.85
C VAL A 119 -7.42 -12.52 9.35
N ARG A 120 -8.08 -11.74 10.21
CA ARG A 120 -7.94 -11.88 11.67
C ARG A 120 -8.99 -12.76 12.32
N ALA A 121 -10.13 -12.96 11.67
CA ALA A 121 -11.28 -13.67 12.21
C ALA A 121 -11.96 -14.51 11.11
N PRO A 122 -11.39 -15.67 10.74
CA PRO A 122 -11.89 -16.47 9.63
C PRO A 122 -13.22 -17.18 9.91
N PHE A 123 -13.87 -16.91 11.05
CA PHE A 123 -15.13 -17.53 11.48
C PHE A 123 -16.32 -17.31 10.53
N ASN A 124 -16.15 -16.41 9.55
CA ASN A 124 -17.14 -16.07 8.53
C ASN A 124 -16.71 -16.34 7.08
N ALA A 125 -15.83 -17.32 6.86
CA ALA A 125 -15.40 -17.66 5.51
C ALA A 125 -16.57 -18.07 4.60
N VAL A 126 -16.50 -17.67 3.33
CA VAL A 126 -17.46 -17.95 2.27
C VAL A 126 -16.72 -18.56 1.09
N GLU A 127 -17.25 -19.65 0.54
CA GLU A 127 -16.74 -20.27 -0.67
C GLU A 127 -17.67 -19.97 -1.85
N LEU A 128 -17.08 -19.49 -2.93
CA LEU A 128 -17.76 -19.12 -4.17
C LEU A 128 -17.31 -20.09 -5.25
N ASP A 129 -18.26 -20.86 -5.79
CA ASP A 129 -18.05 -21.60 -7.03
C ASP A 129 -18.42 -20.68 -8.20
N LEU A 130 -17.41 -20.15 -8.89
CA LEU A 130 -17.61 -19.22 -9.99
C LEU A 130 -18.33 -19.88 -11.17
N ALA A 131 -18.12 -21.17 -11.42
CA ALA A 131 -18.81 -21.89 -12.48
C ALA A 131 -20.31 -21.98 -12.21
N ILE A 132 -20.72 -22.32 -10.99
CA ILE A 132 -22.15 -22.37 -10.63
C ILE A 132 -22.79 -20.98 -10.71
N ILE A 133 -22.06 -19.94 -10.33
CA ILE A 133 -22.58 -18.55 -10.30
C ILE A 133 -22.71 -17.98 -11.73
N ILE A 134 -21.72 -18.21 -12.60
CA ILE A 134 -21.63 -17.54 -13.91
C ILE A 134 -22.38 -18.32 -14.99
N ARG A 135 -22.32 -19.66 -14.98
CA ARG A 135 -22.92 -20.53 -16.02
C ARG A 135 -24.38 -20.20 -16.36
N PRO A 136 -25.29 -20.02 -15.38
CA PRO A 136 -26.69 -19.72 -15.66
C PRO A 136 -26.91 -18.36 -16.34
N ILE A 137 -26.01 -17.39 -16.11
CA ILE A 137 -26.18 -16.02 -16.60
C ILE A 137 -25.66 -15.86 -18.03
N MET A 138 -24.56 -16.53 -18.36
CA MET A 138 -23.95 -16.43 -19.69
C MET A 138 -24.25 -17.65 -20.56
N GLN A 139 -25.32 -18.41 -20.31
CA GLN A 139 -25.62 -19.68 -20.98
C GLN A 139 -25.60 -19.57 -22.52
N SER A 140 -26.17 -18.50 -23.09
CA SER A 140 -26.14 -18.23 -24.54
C SER A 140 -24.72 -17.96 -25.10
N ILE A 141 -23.84 -17.40 -24.27
CA ILE A 141 -22.44 -17.15 -24.61
C ILE A 141 -21.63 -18.44 -24.44
N PHE A 142 -21.92 -19.26 -23.44
CA PHE A 142 -21.28 -20.57 -23.20
C PHE A 142 -21.47 -21.53 -24.36
N ASP A 143 -22.71 -21.64 -24.86
CA ASP A 143 -23.06 -22.53 -25.97
C ASP A 143 -22.31 -22.19 -27.26
N SER A 144 -21.82 -20.95 -27.39
CA SER A 144 -21.10 -20.46 -28.57
C SER A 144 -19.58 -20.35 -28.40
N LEU A 145 -19.07 -20.17 -27.18
CA LEU A 145 -17.67 -19.77 -26.94
C LEU A 145 -16.81 -20.77 -26.15
N GLY A 146 -17.38 -21.83 -25.56
CA GLY A 146 -16.63 -22.88 -24.86
C GLY A 146 -16.27 -22.55 -23.41
N ALA A 147 -15.04 -22.85 -22.98
CA ALA A 147 -14.55 -22.61 -21.63
C ALA A 147 -14.28 -21.11 -21.35
N PHE A 148 -14.29 -20.74 -20.07
CA PHE A 148 -14.07 -19.37 -19.61
C PHE A 148 -12.95 -19.31 -18.59
N ARG A 149 -12.29 -18.15 -18.53
CA ARG A 149 -11.32 -17.81 -17.51
C ARG A 149 -11.88 -16.74 -16.58
N CYS A 150 -11.67 -16.93 -15.28
CA CYS A 150 -11.96 -15.93 -14.28
C CYS A 150 -10.68 -15.34 -13.69
N SER A 151 -10.61 -14.02 -13.58
CA SER A 151 -9.59 -13.33 -12.81
C SER A 151 -10.22 -12.36 -11.82
N MET A 152 -9.75 -12.37 -10.57
CA MET A 152 -10.22 -11.43 -9.56
C MET A 152 -9.63 -10.04 -9.82
N LEU A 153 -10.47 -8.99 -9.78
CA LEU A 153 -10.07 -7.61 -10.10
C LEU A 153 -9.99 -6.71 -8.88
N TYR A 154 -11.00 -6.77 -8.01
CA TYR A 154 -11.09 -5.90 -6.83
C TYR A 154 -12.06 -6.46 -5.79
N TYR A 155 -11.82 -6.14 -4.51
CA TYR A 155 -12.71 -6.47 -3.41
C TYR A 155 -12.95 -5.23 -2.55
N GLY A 156 -14.20 -4.99 -2.16
CA GLY A 156 -14.58 -3.94 -1.21
C GLY A 156 -16.05 -4.02 -0.84
N ASP A 157 -16.40 -3.63 0.39
CA ASP A 157 -17.79 -3.55 0.88
C ASP A 157 -18.60 -4.84 0.65
N GLU A 158 -17.98 -5.98 0.95
CA GLU A 158 -18.53 -7.34 0.75
C GLU A 158 -18.84 -7.71 -0.71
N ILE A 159 -18.29 -6.99 -1.67
CA ILE A 159 -18.45 -7.25 -3.10
C ILE A 159 -17.09 -7.66 -3.68
N LEU A 160 -17.08 -8.77 -4.42
CA LEU A 160 -15.95 -9.22 -5.23
C LEU A 160 -16.24 -8.93 -6.69
N SER A 161 -15.38 -8.12 -7.31
CA SER A 161 -15.38 -7.90 -8.75
C SER A 161 -14.45 -8.89 -9.44
N ILE A 162 -14.97 -9.62 -10.41
CA ILE A 162 -14.19 -10.56 -11.24
C ILE A 162 -14.35 -10.23 -12.72
N LEU A 163 -13.33 -10.52 -13.51
CA LEU A 163 -13.38 -10.51 -14.96
C LEU A 163 -13.63 -11.93 -15.46
N VAL A 164 -14.58 -12.08 -16.36
CA VAL A 164 -14.88 -13.31 -17.07
C VAL A 164 -14.54 -13.12 -18.54
N GLU A 165 -13.62 -13.93 -19.04
CA GLU A 165 -13.17 -13.92 -20.43
C GLU A 165 -13.53 -15.25 -21.09
N ALA A 166 -13.92 -15.19 -22.37
CA ALA A 166 -14.10 -16.39 -23.18
C ALA A 166 -12.80 -16.73 -23.91
N ASP A 167 -12.40 -18.01 -23.87
CA ASP A 167 -11.10 -18.45 -24.44
C ASP A 167 -10.98 -18.16 -25.94
N CYS A 168 -12.10 -18.19 -26.69
CA CYS A 168 -12.11 -17.99 -28.14
C CYS A 168 -12.17 -16.53 -28.59
N ARG A 169 -12.42 -15.56 -27.70
CA ARG A 169 -12.39 -14.12 -28.00
C ARG A 169 -11.56 -13.36 -26.97
N PRO A 170 -10.22 -13.51 -27.02
CA PRO A 170 -9.34 -12.72 -26.16
C PRO A 170 -9.61 -11.23 -26.40
N ASN A 171 -9.66 -10.45 -25.32
CA ASN A 171 -9.92 -9.00 -25.25
C ASN A 171 -11.36 -8.52 -25.09
N VAL A 172 -12.38 -9.39 -25.13
CA VAL A 172 -13.75 -9.02 -24.75
C VAL A 172 -14.13 -9.77 -23.49
N GLY A 173 -14.67 -9.06 -22.50
CA GLY A 173 -14.93 -9.61 -21.19
C GLY A 173 -16.25 -9.16 -20.59
N HIS A 174 -16.57 -9.74 -19.44
CA HIS A 174 -17.67 -9.31 -18.60
C HIS A 174 -17.16 -9.13 -17.18
N ILE A 175 -17.41 -7.97 -16.59
CA ILE A 175 -17.11 -7.71 -15.19
C ILE A 175 -18.34 -8.12 -14.38
N PHE A 176 -18.16 -9.03 -13.43
CA PHE A 176 -19.19 -9.46 -12.50
C PHE A 176 -18.92 -8.85 -11.13
N ALA A 177 -19.92 -8.18 -10.57
CA ALA A 177 -19.96 -7.81 -9.16
C ALA A 177 -20.74 -8.89 -8.39
N ILE A 178 -20.03 -9.63 -7.53
CA ILE A 178 -20.56 -10.78 -6.80
C ILE A 178 -20.58 -10.45 -5.30
N SER A 179 -21.74 -10.61 -4.67
CA SER A 179 -21.87 -10.51 -3.22
C SER A 179 -21.12 -11.66 -2.54
N THR A 180 -20.30 -11.31 -1.57
CA THR A 180 -19.57 -12.24 -0.71
C THR A 180 -20.25 -12.45 0.64
N ALA A 181 -21.41 -11.82 0.87
CA ALA A 181 -22.25 -12.09 2.02
C ALA A 181 -22.63 -13.58 2.08
N ARG A 182 -22.79 -14.11 3.31
CA ARG A 182 -23.21 -15.50 3.54
C ARG A 182 -24.60 -15.77 2.98
N GLU A 183 -25.51 -14.85 3.26
CA GLU A 183 -26.88 -14.87 2.76
C GLU A 183 -27.04 -13.63 1.86
N PRO A 184 -26.91 -13.79 0.53
CA PRO A 184 -27.03 -12.65 -0.36
C PRO A 184 -28.47 -12.13 -0.37
N PRO A 185 -28.67 -10.81 -0.52
CA PRO A 185 -30.00 -10.22 -0.67
C PRO A 185 -30.79 -10.93 -1.79
N ASN A 186 -32.05 -11.26 -1.55
CA ASN A 186 -32.94 -11.93 -2.50
C ASN A 186 -32.42 -13.30 -3.02
N SER A 187 -31.53 -13.96 -2.29
CA SER A 187 -30.84 -15.19 -2.74
C SER A 187 -30.04 -15.05 -4.05
N ARG A 188 -29.81 -13.81 -4.52
CA ARG A 188 -29.10 -13.52 -5.77
C ARG A 188 -27.68 -13.06 -5.45
N ARG A 189 -26.71 -13.91 -5.76
CA ARG A 189 -25.30 -13.61 -5.49
C ARG A 189 -24.69 -12.61 -6.48
N VAL A 190 -25.12 -12.61 -7.73
CA VAL A 190 -24.65 -11.65 -8.75
C VAL A 190 -25.45 -10.36 -8.67
N ILE A 191 -24.78 -9.29 -8.25
CA ILE A 191 -25.35 -7.95 -8.11
C ILE A 191 -25.48 -7.31 -9.49
N ARG A 192 -24.38 -7.30 -10.25
CA ARG A 192 -24.31 -6.64 -11.55
C ARG A 192 -23.38 -7.38 -12.51
N VAL A 193 -23.72 -7.35 -13.78
CA VAL A 193 -22.84 -7.76 -14.89
C VAL A 193 -22.65 -6.56 -15.80
N VAL A 194 -21.41 -6.24 -16.12
CA VAL A 194 -21.03 -5.12 -16.97
C VAL A 194 -20.21 -5.65 -18.14
N PRO A 195 -20.71 -5.58 -19.38
CA PRO A 195 -19.95 -6.01 -20.55
C PRO A 195 -18.80 -5.03 -20.82
N THR A 196 -17.62 -5.57 -21.16
CA THR A 196 -16.45 -4.78 -21.55
C THR A 196 -16.03 -5.08 -22.98
N THR A 197 -15.91 -4.02 -23.78
CA THR A 197 -15.47 -4.08 -25.18
C THR A 197 -13.97 -4.27 -25.35
N SER A 198 -13.20 -3.97 -24.29
CA SER A 198 -11.76 -4.17 -24.20
C SER A 198 -11.35 -4.45 -22.76
N ILE A 199 -10.23 -5.15 -22.58
CA ILE A 199 -9.60 -5.41 -21.28
C ILE A 199 -8.17 -4.84 -21.22
N SER A 200 -7.77 -4.03 -22.22
CA SER A 200 -6.44 -3.43 -22.27
C SER A 200 -6.21 -2.53 -21.06
N LYS A 201 -5.22 -2.91 -20.24
CA LYS A 201 -4.85 -2.20 -19.00
C LYS A 201 -6.05 -1.95 -18.07
N LEU A 202 -6.96 -2.92 -17.98
CA LEU A 202 -8.17 -2.82 -17.16
C LEU A 202 -7.87 -2.60 -15.68
N PHE A 203 -8.60 -1.69 -15.04
CA PHE A 203 -8.73 -1.64 -13.59
C PHE A 203 -10.19 -1.55 -13.17
N VAL A 204 -10.50 -1.97 -11.95
CA VAL A 204 -11.81 -1.81 -11.32
C VAL A 204 -11.64 -1.24 -9.91
N ARG A 205 -12.52 -0.31 -9.56
CA ARG A 205 -12.72 0.22 -8.21
C ARG A 205 -14.22 0.30 -7.94
N HIS A 206 -14.66 -0.11 -6.77
CA HIS A 206 -16.05 0.02 -6.42
C HIS A 206 -16.23 0.31 -4.93
N THR A 207 -17.42 0.82 -4.61
CA THR A 207 -17.97 0.86 -3.26
C THR A 207 -19.14 -0.12 -3.17
N SER A 208 -19.94 -0.04 -2.11
CA SER A 208 -21.21 -0.76 -2.02
C SER A 208 -22.25 -0.30 -3.05
N GLN A 209 -22.12 0.90 -3.63
CA GLN A 209 -23.13 1.52 -4.52
C GLN A 209 -22.67 1.71 -5.96
N TYR A 210 -21.39 1.98 -6.19
CA TYR A 210 -20.86 2.34 -7.50
C TYR A 210 -19.75 1.37 -7.91
N LEU A 211 -19.71 0.98 -9.18
CA LEU A 211 -18.59 0.30 -9.80
C LEU A 211 -18.05 1.17 -10.92
N TYR A 212 -16.76 1.48 -10.82
CA TYR A 212 -15.99 2.16 -11.86
C TYR A 212 -14.91 1.24 -12.39
N TYR A 213 -14.75 1.25 -13.70
CA TYR A 213 -13.65 0.57 -14.35
C TYR A 213 -13.08 1.47 -15.44
N GLY A 214 -11.82 1.26 -15.78
CA GLY A 214 -11.20 2.02 -16.85
C GLY A 214 -10.31 1.16 -17.73
N THR A 215 -10.22 1.55 -19.00
CA THR A 215 -9.41 0.91 -20.03
C THR A 215 -8.54 1.95 -20.73
N HIS A 216 -7.34 1.56 -21.14
CA HIS A 216 -6.44 2.43 -21.90
C HIS A 216 -6.67 2.25 -23.40
N THR A 217 -7.87 2.63 -23.84
CA THR A 217 -8.40 2.39 -25.20
C THR A 217 -8.96 3.61 -25.88
N GLY A 218 -9.27 4.67 -25.13
CA GLY A 218 -9.81 5.89 -25.72
C GLY A 218 -8.82 6.48 -26.69
N MET A 219 -9.31 7.06 -27.76
CA MET A 219 -8.47 7.80 -28.70
C MET A 219 -8.65 9.28 -28.39
N GLY A 220 -7.57 9.94 -27.97
CA GLY A 220 -7.55 11.38 -27.82
C GLY A 220 -7.53 12.08 -29.18
N ASP A 221 -7.86 13.37 -29.18
CA ASP A 221 -7.77 14.22 -30.36
C ASP A 221 -6.32 14.34 -30.90
N ASP A 222 -5.34 14.06 -30.03
CA ASP A 222 -3.91 13.97 -30.35
C ASP A 222 -3.50 12.65 -31.02
N GLY A 223 -4.43 11.72 -31.23
CA GLY A 223 -4.19 10.41 -31.84
C GLY A 223 -3.52 9.40 -30.90
N HIS A 224 -3.30 9.75 -29.63
CA HIS A 224 -2.76 8.83 -28.64
C HIS A 224 -3.86 8.11 -27.87
N HIS A 225 -3.51 6.95 -27.31
CA HIS A 225 -4.42 6.23 -26.43
C HIS A 225 -4.53 6.96 -25.08
N LYS A 226 -5.76 7.05 -24.57
CA LYS A 226 -6.13 7.72 -23.32
C LYS A 226 -6.94 6.77 -22.43
N TRP A 227 -7.08 7.15 -21.18
CA TRP A 227 -7.93 6.43 -20.23
C TRP A 227 -9.40 6.77 -20.45
N GLU A 228 -10.21 5.75 -20.68
CA GLU A 228 -11.67 5.83 -20.68
C GLU A 228 -12.20 5.23 -19.38
N ILE A 229 -12.95 6.02 -18.62
CA ILE A 229 -13.52 5.62 -17.34
C ILE A 229 -15.03 5.42 -17.49
N PHE A 230 -15.49 4.22 -17.12
CA PHE A 230 -16.89 3.82 -17.18
C PHE A 230 -17.42 3.67 -15.76
N GLY A 231 -18.67 4.09 -15.54
CA GLY A 231 -19.36 3.98 -14.26
C GLY A 231 -20.66 3.19 -14.36
N ALA A 232 -20.97 2.41 -13.33
CA ALA A 232 -22.23 1.69 -13.19
C ALA A 232 -22.73 1.76 -11.75
N TYR A 233 -24.04 1.93 -11.57
CA TYR A 233 -24.69 1.69 -10.29
C TYR A 233 -24.76 0.17 -10.06
N LEU A 234 -24.46 -0.24 -8.84
CA LEU A 234 -24.61 -1.62 -8.39
C LEU A 234 -26.07 -1.92 -8.01
N ASP A 235 -26.81 -0.91 -7.57
CA ASP A 235 -28.25 -0.99 -7.38
C ASP A 235 -28.99 -0.97 -8.74
N GLU A 236 -30.21 -1.53 -8.79
CA GLU A 236 -31.05 -1.55 -10.01
C GLU A 236 -31.57 -0.17 -10.45
N GLN A 237 -31.06 0.92 -9.86
CA GLN A 237 -31.43 2.27 -10.26
C GLN A 237 -30.93 2.58 -11.69
N PRO A 238 -31.79 3.17 -12.54
CA PRO A 238 -31.38 3.55 -13.88
C PRO A 238 -30.30 4.64 -13.82
N LEU A 239 -29.16 4.36 -14.46
CA LEU A 239 -28.09 5.32 -14.67
C LEU A 239 -28.63 6.61 -15.28
N SER A 240 -28.19 7.76 -14.75
CA SER A 240 -28.41 9.03 -15.43
C SER A 240 -27.76 8.97 -16.83
N PRO A 241 -28.27 9.69 -17.84
CA PRO A 241 -27.70 9.67 -19.18
C PRO A 241 -26.22 10.06 -19.22
N ALA A 242 -25.78 10.91 -18.28
CA ALA A 242 -24.39 11.32 -18.13
C ALA A 242 -23.47 10.15 -17.75
N THR A 243 -23.91 9.25 -16.86
CA THR A 243 -23.11 8.08 -16.44
C THR A 243 -23.05 6.97 -17.50
N LYS A 244 -23.88 7.03 -18.55
CA LYS A 244 -23.87 6.01 -19.63
C LYS A 244 -22.73 6.20 -20.63
N ARG A 245 -22.14 7.39 -20.72
CA ARG A 245 -21.00 7.64 -21.60
C ARG A 245 -19.69 7.48 -20.82
N PRO A 246 -18.65 6.85 -21.40
CA PRO A 246 -17.34 6.86 -20.78
C PRO A 246 -16.83 8.29 -20.64
N LEU A 247 -16.14 8.55 -19.53
CA LEU A 247 -15.36 9.76 -19.33
C LEU A 247 -13.97 9.52 -19.93
N LEU A 248 -13.67 10.22 -21.02
CA LEU A 248 -12.33 10.26 -21.60
C LEU A 248 -11.46 11.25 -20.80
N LEU A 249 -10.29 10.81 -20.35
CA LEU A 249 -9.31 11.69 -19.70
C LEU A 249 -8.30 12.19 -20.75
N GLU A 250 -8.62 13.30 -21.43
CA GLU A 250 -7.86 13.83 -22.59
C GLU A 250 -6.42 14.23 -22.24
N ASP A 251 -6.21 15.00 -21.16
CA ASP A 251 -4.88 15.51 -20.77
C ASP A 251 -4.22 14.67 -19.65
N PHE A 252 -4.53 13.38 -19.63
CA PHE A 252 -4.07 12.44 -18.60
C PHE A 252 -3.21 11.32 -19.20
N HIS A 253 -1.89 11.48 -19.09
CA HIS A 253 -0.91 10.61 -19.72
C HIS A 253 -0.47 9.44 -18.82
N GLY A 254 0.18 8.44 -19.41
CA GLY A 254 0.73 7.28 -18.70
C GLY A 254 -0.15 6.03 -18.73
N THR A 255 0.49 4.86 -18.70
CA THR A 255 -0.13 3.59 -19.06
C THR A 255 -0.01 2.50 -17.98
N ASP A 256 0.99 2.61 -17.10
CA ASP A 256 1.31 1.59 -16.12
C ASP A 256 0.78 1.98 -14.73
N ILE A 257 -0.31 1.31 -14.34
CA ILE A 257 -0.95 1.49 -13.04
C ILE A 257 0.02 1.11 -11.93
N GLY A 258 0.16 1.99 -10.93
CA GLY A 258 1.10 1.84 -9.83
C GLY A 258 2.51 2.36 -10.12
N SER A 259 2.78 2.85 -11.35
CA SER A 259 4.09 3.43 -11.71
C SER A 259 3.95 4.81 -12.34
N THR A 260 3.13 4.92 -13.39
CA THR A 260 2.90 6.19 -14.09
C THR A 260 1.55 6.80 -13.76
N VAL A 261 0.55 5.96 -13.46
CA VAL A 261 -0.80 6.39 -13.08
C VAL A 261 -1.29 5.64 -11.84
N ALA A 262 -2.17 6.25 -11.05
CA ALA A 262 -2.86 5.59 -9.96
C ALA A 262 -4.32 6.05 -9.86
N PHE A 263 -5.21 5.10 -9.57
CA PHE A 263 -6.65 5.31 -9.46
C PHE A 263 -7.17 4.81 -8.11
N GLU A 264 -8.00 5.61 -7.45
CA GLU A 264 -8.61 5.24 -6.18
C GLU A 264 -9.98 5.89 -5.99
N ILE A 265 -10.86 5.22 -5.24
CA ILE A 265 -12.14 5.79 -4.79
C ILE A 265 -12.03 6.06 -3.29
N TYR A 266 -12.36 7.28 -2.88
CA TYR A 266 -12.34 7.67 -1.48
C TYR A 266 -13.39 8.76 -1.21
N ASN A 267 -14.10 8.68 -0.08
CA ASN A 267 -15.10 9.67 0.36
C ASN A 267 -16.08 10.13 -0.74
N ASP A 268 -16.69 9.21 -1.50
CA ASP A 268 -17.64 9.50 -2.60
C ASP A 268 -17.05 10.27 -3.81
N TYR A 269 -15.73 10.29 -3.95
CA TYR A 269 -15.02 10.80 -5.13
C TYR A 269 -14.14 9.73 -5.78
N PHE A 270 -14.01 9.83 -7.09
CA PHE A 270 -12.99 9.14 -7.86
C PHE A 270 -11.76 10.04 -7.97
N TYR A 271 -10.57 9.46 -7.78
CA TYR A 271 -9.29 10.14 -7.88
C TYR A 271 -8.40 9.43 -8.90
N ALA A 272 -7.78 10.21 -9.78
CA ALA A 272 -6.73 9.75 -10.67
C ALA A 272 -5.53 10.70 -10.57
N VAL A 273 -4.32 10.14 -10.54
CA VAL A 273 -3.07 10.90 -10.62
C VAL A 273 -2.16 10.29 -11.66
N SER A 274 -1.53 11.13 -12.47
CA SER A 274 -0.44 10.77 -13.36
C SER A 274 0.83 11.55 -12.99
N ASN A 275 1.99 10.94 -13.19
CA ASN A 275 3.29 11.59 -13.06
C ASN A 275 3.96 11.91 -14.42
N GLN A 276 3.21 11.77 -15.52
CA GLN A 276 3.63 12.11 -16.88
C GLN A 276 2.79 13.26 -17.42
N GLY A 277 3.44 14.24 -18.04
CA GLY A 277 2.78 15.44 -18.55
C GLY A 277 2.48 15.44 -20.04
N THR A 278 3.29 14.74 -20.84
CA THR A 278 3.16 14.65 -22.30
C THR A 278 3.60 13.28 -22.78
N PHE A 279 3.19 12.88 -23.99
CA PHE A 279 3.74 11.70 -24.67
C PHE A 279 5.08 11.99 -25.36
N GLU A 280 5.27 13.23 -25.79
CA GLU A 280 6.48 13.69 -26.45
C GLU A 280 7.49 14.22 -25.41
N VAL A 281 8.77 13.93 -25.67
CA VAL A 281 9.86 14.48 -24.86
C VAL A 281 10.10 15.91 -25.35
N GLU A 282 9.62 16.89 -24.60
CA GLU A 282 9.98 18.29 -24.81
C GLU A 282 11.49 18.45 -24.61
N GLU A 283 12.19 19.02 -25.60
CA GLU A 283 13.66 19.15 -25.57
C GLU A 283 14.13 20.07 -24.44
N VAL A 284 13.33 21.08 -24.09
CA VAL A 284 13.62 22.03 -23.03
C VAL A 284 12.43 22.10 -22.06
N ASP A 285 12.56 21.37 -20.97
CA ASP A 285 11.60 21.39 -19.88
C ASP A 285 12.32 21.45 -18.53
N TRP A 286 11.77 22.20 -17.57
CA TRP A 286 12.42 22.44 -16.27
C TRP A 286 11.68 21.79 -15.10
N THR A 287 10.35 21.72 -15.15
CA THR A 287 9.53 21.27 -14.03
C THR A 287 8.60 20.15 -14.46
N SER A 288 8.70 18.99 -13.81
CA SER A 288 7.69 17.95 -13.93
C SER A 288 6.51 18.25 -12.99
N PHE A 289 5.30 17.94 -13.45
CA PHE A 289 4.07 18.04 -12.66
C PHE A 289 3.42 16.67 -12.44
N TYR A 290 2.52 16.62 -11.46
CA TYR A 290 1.48 15.60 -11.39
C TYR A 290 0.23 16.15 -12.06
N HIS A 291 -0.46 15.28 -12.80
CA HIS A 291 -1.77 15.57 -13.38
C HIS A 291 -2.82 14.90 -12.50
N CYS A 292 -3.62 15.72 -11.82
CA CYS A 292 -4.61 15.26 -10.86
C CYS A 292 -6.01 15.45 -11.45
N VAL A 293 -6.83 14.40 -11.39
CA VAL A 293 -8.23 14.44 -11.82
C VAL A 293 -9.10 13.89 -10.70
N ARG A 294 -10.17 14.60 -10.35
CA ARG A 294 -11.24 14.04 -9.51
C ARG A 294 -12.62 14.34 -10.06
N PHE A 295 -13.58 13.48 -9.74
CA PHE A 295 -15.00 13.75 -9.97
C PHE A 295 -15.87 13.01 -8.94
N PRO A 296 -17.06 13.53 -8.61
CA PRO A 296 -17.97 12.88 -7.67
C PRO A 296 -18.60 11.62 -8.28
N LEU A 297 -18.71 10.54 -7.50
CA LEU A 297 -19.27 9.26 -8.00
C LEU A 297 -20.75 9.37 -8.38
N LYS A 298 -21.52 10.23 -7.71
CA LYS A 298 -22.95 10.45 -7.98
C LYS A 298 -23.20 11.16 -9.30
N ASN A 299 -22.25 11.98 -9.74
CA ASN A 299 -22.36 12.78 -10.96
C ASN A 299 -21.04 12.72 -11.73
N PRO A 300 -20.74 11.61 -12.42
CA PRO A 300 -19.53 11.48 -13.22
C PRO A 300 -19.76 12.16 -14.57
N ALA A 301 -19.73 13.49 -14.59
CA ALA A 301 -19.82 14.29 -15.79
C ALA A 301 -18.53 15.10 -16.00
N LEU A 302 -18.17 15.38 -17.26
CA LEU A 302 -17.05 16.27 -17.59
C LEU A 302 -17.20 17.65 -16.93
N THR A 303 -18.44 18.14 -16.79
CA THR A 303 -18.74 19.45 -16.15
C THR A 303 -18.48 19.48 -14.64
N SER A 304 -18.48 18.33 -13.98
CA SER A 304 -18.19 18.17 -12.55
C SER A 304 -16.79 17.61 -12.29
N MET A 305 -16.02 17.38 -13.35
CA MET A 305 -14.64 16.93 -13.25
C MET A 305 -13.76 18.12 -12.89
N GLU A 306 -12.92 17.93 -11.89
CA GLU A 306 -11.91 18.91 -11.47
C GLU A 306 -10.54 18.36 -11.83
N THR A 307 -9.75 19.15 -12.55
CA THR A 307 -8.42 18.78 -13.00
C THR A 307 -7.39 19.84 -12.57
N ASP A 308 -6.17 19.40 -12.26
CA ASP A 308 -5.01 20.28 -12.13
C ASP A 308 -3.78 19.55 -12.70
N GLU A 309 -3.29 20.05 -13.81
CA GLU A 309 -2.14 19.51 -14.55
C GLU A 309 -0.81 20.08 -14.05
N ARG A 310 -0.84 21.07 -13.14
CA ARG A 310 0.35 21.82 -12.71
C ARG A 310 0.66 21.63 -11.22
N VAL A 311 0.25 20.51 -10.64
CA VAL A 311 0.63 20.15 -9.27
C VAL A 311 2.12 19.82 -9.24
N TYR A 312 2.91 20.56 -8.45
CA TYR A 312 4.37 20.39 -8.41
C TYR A 312 4.79 18.94 -8.12
N ARG A 313 5.66 18.38 -8.97
CA ARG A 313 6.28 17.07 -8.72
C ARG A 313 7.79 17.18 -8.45
N ARG A 314 8.54 17.81 -9.34
CA ARG A 314 10.01 17.99 -9.20
C ARG A 314 10.58 19.00 -10.19
N GLN A 315 11.77 19.52 -9.89
CA GLN A 315 12.63 20.16 -10.88
C GLN A 315 13.48 19.12 -11.62
N HIS A 316 13.69 19.30 -12.92
CA HIS A 316 14.60 18.49 -13.72
C HIS A 316 16.06 18.63 -13.27
N ALA A 317 16.42 19.80 -12.72
CA ALA A 317 17.71 20.07 -12.09
C ALA A 317 18.05 19.12 -10.90
N GLN A 318 17.05 18.40 -10.35
CA GLN A 318 17.28 17.41 -9.29
C GLN A 318 18.01 16.14 -9.80
N GLY A 319 18.14 15.98 -11.11
CA GLY A 319 18.84 14.87 -11.75
C GLY A 319 17.88 13.81 -12.32
N PRO A 320 18.42 12.86 -13.09
CA PRO A 320 17.62 11.81 -13.74
C PRO A 320 17.01 10.84 -12.73
N ILE A 321 15.98 10.14 -13.17
CA ILE A 321 15.26 9.12 -12.40
C ILE A 321 15.41 7.76 -13.06
N HIS A 322 15.39 6.69 -12.27
CA HIS A 322 15.36 5.32 -12.78
C HIS A 322 13.92 4.81 -12.77
N ASP A 323 13.24 4.88 -13.91
CA ASP A 323 11.79 4.65 -14.01
C ASP A 323 11.32 3.27 -13.52
N SER A 324 12.13 2.21 -13.68
CA SER A 324 11.77 0.88 -13.17
C SER A 324 11.67 0.80 -11.62
N TRP A 325 12.13 1.83 -10.92
CA TRP A 325 12.00 1.97 -9.48
C TRP A 325 10.84 2.83 -9.04
N THR A 326 10.14 3.46 -9.98
CA THR A 326 9.00 4.31 -9.68
C THR A 326 7.84 3.46 -9.15
N ASP A 327 7.19 3.98 -8.10
CA ASP A 327 6.00 3.42 -7.50
C ASP A 327 5.08 4.60 -7.15
N LEU A 328 3.84 4.57 -7.61
CA LEU A 328 2.88 5.66 -7.48
C LEU A 328 1.57 5.13 -6.89
N SER A 329 1.14 5.71 -5.77
CA SER A 329 -0.11 5.32 -5.11
C SER A 329 -0.83 6.52 -4.50
N LEU A 330 -2.12 6.35 -4.25
CA LEU A 330 -2.97 7.29 -3.52
C LEU A 330 -3.31 6.66 -2.16
N GLN A 331 -3.09 7.41 -1.08
CA GLN A 331 -3.36 6.95 0.28
C GLN A 331 -4.09 8.03 1.08
N ALA A 332 -5.02 7.65 1.95
CA ALA A 332 -5.71 8.60 2.82
C ALA A 332 -4.91 8.87 4.10
N SER A 333 -4.88 10.13 4.53
CA SER A 333 -4.28 10.53 5.80
C SER A 333 -5.21 10.18 6.97
N GLU A 334 -4.73 9.35 7.91
CA GLU A 334 -5.47 9.03 9.16
C GLU A 334 -5.76 10.28 10.03
N ARG A 335 -5.00 11.36 9.82
CA ARG A 335 -5.09 12.62 10.58
C ARG A 335 -6.03 13.63 9.92
N THR A 336 -5.88 13.86 8.62
CA THR A 336 -6.58 14.95 7.92
C THR A 336 -7.72 14.48 7.01
N ASN A 337 -7.85 13.17 6.76
CA ASN A 337 -8.75 12.60 5.75
C ASN A 337 -8.45 13.05 4.31
N GLU A 338 -7.33 13.72 4.09
CA GLU A 338 -6.91 14.16 2.76
C GLU A 338 -6.27 12.99 2.01
N VAL A 339 -6.50 12.95 0.69
CA VAL A 339 -5.82 12.02 -0.20
C VAL A 339 -4.41 12.55 -0.47
N MET A 340 -3.42 11.68 -0.28
CA MET A 340 -2.01 11.95 -0.46
C MET A 340 -1.49 11.17 -1.68
N ILE A 341 -0.70 11.82 -2.51
CA ILE A 341 0.07 11.21 -3.59
C ILE A 341 1.38 10.72 -3.00
N ILE A 342 1.63 9.42 -3.10
CA ILE A 342 2.86 8.79 -2.63
C ILE A 342 3.64 8.30 -3.85
N GLU A 343 4.81 8.88 -4.08
CA GLU A 343 5.69 8.50 -5.19
C GLU A 343 7.06 8.06 -4.66
N SER A 344 7.46 6.83 -4.94
CA SER A 344 8.84 6.38 -4.75
C SER A 344 9.65 6.65 -6.00
N ARG A 345 10.85 7.20 -5.87
CA ARG A 345 11.77 7.44 -6.98
C ARG A 345 13.17 7.01 -6.60
N ARG A 346 13.91 6.45 -7.56
CA ARG A 346 15.35 6.22 -7.41
C ARG A 346 16.10 7.20 -8.28
N GLU A 347 16.88 8.06 -7.65
CA GLU A 347 17.42 9.27 -8.26
C GLU A 347 18.95 9.31 -8.13
N TRP A 348 19.62 9.92 -9.11
CA TRP A 348 21.04 10.26 -9.01
C TRP A 348 21.16 11.65 -8.40
N ALA A 349 21.42 11.69 -7.09
CA ALA A 349 21.50 12.95 -6.38
C ALA A 349 22.60 13.85 -6.96
N GLN A 350 22.22 15.07 -7.39
CA GLN A 350 23.14 16.15 -7.79
C GLN A 350 24.20 15.72 -8.83
N ALA A 351 23.82 14.89 -9.81
CA ALA A 351 24.72 14.33 -10.81
C ALA A 351 25.89 13.50 -10.22
N SER A 352 25.74 12.97 -9.01
CA SER A 352 26.67 12.00 -8.45
C SER A 352 26.45 10.60 -9.04
N SER A 353 27.47 9.75 -8.95
CA SER A 353 27.35 8.32 -9.29
C SER A 353 26.55 7.52 -8.25
N ARG A 354 26.10 8.16 -7.16
CA ARG A 354 25.34 7.52 -6.08
C ARG A 354 23.86 7.64 -6.37
N GLN A 355 23.22 6.48 -6.38
CA GLN A 355 21.78 6.37 -6.58
C GLN A 355 21.11 5.98 -5.26
N SER A 356 20.02 6.66 -4.92
CA SER A 356 19.26 6.36 -3.70
C SER A 356 17.77 6.50 -3.94
N ARG A 357 16.98 5.64 -3.29
CA ARG A 357 15.52 5.76 -3.33
C ARG A 357 15.06 6.84 -2.34
N THR A 358 14.07 7.63 -2.74
CA THR A 358 13.37 8.60 -1.90
C THR A 358 11.88 8.42 -2.10
N PHE A 359 11.11 8.50 -1.02
CA PHE A 359 9.65 8.51 -1.06
C PHE A 359 9.16 9.94 -0.88
N TYR A 360 8.38 10.41 -1.84
CA TYR A 360 7.81 11.73 -1.89
C TYR A 360 6.33 11.66 -1.54
N THR A 361 5.88 12.57 -0.70
CA THR A 361 4.49 12.70 -0.28
C THR A 361 4.00 14.10 -0.65
N SER A 362 3.01 14.17 -1.52
CA SER A 362 2.34 15.42 -1.92
C SER A 362 0.86 15.34 -1.58
N ARG A 363 0.24 16.47 -1.23
CA ARG A 363 -1.23 16.51 -1.10
C ARG A 363 -1.86 16.40 -2.48
N PHE A 364 -2.92 15.62 -2.61
CA PHE A 364 -3.74 15.64 -3.81
C PHE A 364 -4.47 16.99 -3.87
N GLN A 365 -4.23 17.75 -4.93
CA GLN A 365 -4.82 19.06 -5.13
C GLN A 365 -5.45 19.11 -6.51
N VAL A 366 -6.66 19.66 -6.55
CA VAL A 366 -7.33 20.07 -7.77
C VAL A 366 -7.82 21.49 -7.55
N ARG A 367 -7.67 22.34 -8.56
CA ARG A 367 -8.23 23.68 -8.52
C ARG A 367 -9.62 23.62 -9.13
N PRO A 368 -10.65 24.13 -8.44
CA PRO A 368 -11.92 24.33 -9.08
C PRO A 368 -11.72 25.35 -10.20
N HIS A 369 -12.01 24.96 -11.45
CA HIS A 369 -11.97 25.78 -12.67
C HIS A 369 -10.59 26.19 -13.21
N ARG A 370 -10.07 25.41 -14.18
CA ARG A 370 -9.59 25.91 -15.48
C ARG A 370 -9.88 24.83 -16.52
N SER A 371 -11.00 24.92 -17.23
CA SER A 371 -11.22 24.06 -18.40
C SER A 371 -10.11 24.36 -19.41
N SER A 372 -9.32 23.36 -19.78
CA SER A 372 -8.29 23.44 -20.82
C SER A 372 -8.83 23.94 -22.18
N ARG A 373 -10.16 23.87 -22.39
CA ARG A 373 -10.84 24.37 -23.59
C ARG A 373 -11.23 25.85 -23.60
N GLU A 374 -11.16 26.56 -22.48
CA GLU A 374 -11.36 28.03 -22.47
C GLU A 374 -10.05 28.80 -22.69
N SER A 375 -8.90 28.13 -22.59
CA SER A 375 -7.59 28.70 -22.94
C SER A 375 -7.42 28.99 -24.44
N SER A 376 -8.34 28.52 -25.28
CA SER A 376 -8.28 28.73 -26.74
C SER A 376 -9.22 29.81 -27.29
N LEU A 377 -10.01 30.51 -26.46
CA LEU A 377 -10.99 31.51 -26.98
C LEU A 377 -11.13 32.81 -26.19
N SER A 378 -10.30 33.10 -25.19
CA SER A 378 -10.23 34.44 -24.59
C SER A 378 -8.93 35.15 -24.98
N GLU A 379 -9.04 36.09 -25.92
CA GLU A 379 -8.04 37.14 -26.17
C GLU A 379 -8.00 38.10 -24.96
N GLU A 380 -7.36 37.66 -23.87
CA GLU A 380 -6.86 38.51 -22.79
C GLU A 380 -5.34 38.25 -22.73
N PRO A 381 -4.52 39.28 -22.46
CA PRO A 381 -3.11 39.29 -22.84
C PRO A 381 -2.36 38.14 -22.17
N THR A 382 -1.70 37.36 -23.02
CA THR A 382 -0.78 36.26 -22.74
C THR A 382 -0.05 36.47 -21.40
N GLU A 383 -0.53 35.84 -20.33
CA GLU A 383 0.28 35.64 -19.13
C GLU A 383 1.46 34.79 -19.62
N ALA A 384 2.59 35.44 -19.90
CA ALA A 384 3.78 34.80 -20.42
C ALA A 384 4.06 33.58 -19.54
N LEU A 385 4.25 32.41 -20.16
CA LEU A 385 4.59 31.19 -19.43
C LEU A 385 5.75 31.55 -18.49
N PRO A 386 5.60 31.33 -17.17
CA PRO A 386 6.65 31.70 -16.25
C PRO A 386 7.86 30.85 -16.62
N LEU A 387 8.98 31.51 -16.92
CA LEU A 387 10.25 30.88 -17.29
C LEU A 387 11.27 31.15 -16.18
N PRO A 388 12.27 30.27 -16.00
CA PRO A 388 13.31 30.50 -15.02
C PRO A 388 14.10 31.77 -15.36
N GLU A 389 14.29 32.64 -14.37
CA GLU A 389 15.15 33.81 -14.51
C GLU A 389 16.62 33.39 -14.69
N ASN A 390 17.31 33.98 -15.66
CA ASN A 390 18.75 33.80 -15.93
C ASN A 390 19.16 32.37 -16.35
N ASP A 391 18.30 31.64 -17.05
CA ASP A 391 18.64 30.33 -17.62
C ASP A 391 19.02 30.45 -19.11
N LEU A 392 20.13 29.81 -19.52
CA LEU A 392 20.67 29.87 -20.88
C LEU A 392 19.76 29.20 -21.92
N PHE A 393 18.93 28.25 -21.50
CA PHE A 393 18.01 27.56 -22.41
C PHE A 393 16.78 28.39 -22.73
N VAL A 394 16.48 29.45 -21.96
CA VAL A 394 15.37 30.37 -22.26
C VAL A 394 15.58 31.07 -23.60
N ASP A 395 16.83 31.45 -23.90
CA ASP A 395 17.18 32.12 -25.16
C ASP A 395 17.11 31.19 -26.39
N LEU A 396 17.03 29.87 -26.16
CA LEU A 396 16.95 28.85 -27.21
C LEU A 396 15.51 28.44 -27.54
N LEU A 397 14.53 28.96 -26.79
CA LEU A 397 13.13 28.64 -27.02
C LEU A 397 12.63 29.28 -28.31
N ASP A 398 11.99 28.48 -29.15
CA ASP A 398 11.25 28.96 -30.31
C ASP A 398 9.74 28.76 -30.14
N SER A 399 8.96 29.12 -31.17
CA SER A 399 7.49 29.01 -31.14
C SER A 399 6.96 27.57 -31.10
N THR A 400 7.82 26.56 -31.28
CA THR A 400 7.46 25.14 -31.26
C THR A 400 7.64 24.51 -29.88
N ASN A 401 8.47 25.09 -29.01
CA ASN A 401 8.68 24.60 -27.66
C ASN A 401 7.50 24.92 -26.73
N LYS A 402 7.12 23.97 -25.87
CA LYS A 402 6.10 24.17 -24.83
C LYS A 402 6.72 23.99 -23.44
N PRO A 403 7.64 24.89 -23.04
CA PRO A 403 8.39 24.72 -21.81
C PRO A 403 7.51 24.78 -20.58
N ASN A 404 7.75 23.88 -19.62
CA ASN A 404 7.11 23.92 -18.33
C ASN A 404 8.08 24.38 -17.24
N TRP A 405 7.73 25.47 -16.59
CA TRP A 405 8.41 25.90 -15.37
C TRP A 405 7.41 26.37 -14.32
N MET A 406 7.79 26.09 -13.08
CA MET A 406 7.17 26.66 -11.89
C MET A 406 8.27 26.77 -10.82
N PRO A 407 8.32 27.87 -10.05
CA PRO A 407 9.23 27.94 -8.92
C PRO A 407 8.96 26.78 -7.96
N THR A 408 10.02 26.26 -7.35
CA THR A 408 9.88 25.19 -6.35
C THR A 408 9.04 25.72 -5.18
N PRO A 409 7.85 25.14 -4.90
CA PRO A 409 7.02 25.58 -3.80
C PRO A 409 7.72 25.24 -2.46
N PRO A 410 7.29 25.88 -1.35
CA PRO A 410 7.79 25.55 -0.03
C PRO A 410 7.71 24.04 0.22
N GLN A 411 8.87 23.47 0.57
CA GLN A 411 8.98 22.06 0.88
C GLN A 411 8.86 21.89 2.40
N TYR A 412 8.16 20.84 2.81
CA TYR A 412 8.04 20.48 4.21
C TYR A 412 8.87 19.22 4.48
N SER A 413 9.43 19.12 5.68
CA SER A 413 10.33 18.02 6.00
C SER A 413 9.65 16.64 5.98
N TRP A 414 8.32 16.58 6.19
CA TRP A 414 7.50 15.37 6.06
C TRP A 414 7.24 14.93 4.61
N SER A 415 7.44 15.80 3.62
CA SER A 415 7.16 15.48 2.21
C SER A 415 8.21 14.54 1.59
N ARG A 416 9.32 14.30 2.29
CA ARG A 416 10.46 13.53 1.79
C ARG A 416 11.01 12.55 2.81
N HIS A 417 11.02 11.28 2.43
CA HIS A 417 11.65 10.19 3.18
C HIS A 417 12.78 9.56 2.33
N PRO A 418 14.05 9.89 2.57
CA PRO A 418 15.17 9.22 1.90
C PRO A 418 15.36 7.80 2.46
N GLU A 419 15.65 6.83 1.59
CA GLU A 419 15.87 5.43 1.97
C GLU A 419 16.99 5.25 3.01
N PHE A 420 18.02 6.08 2.93
CA PHE A 420 19.18 6.05 3.83
C PHE A 420 19.37 7.40 4.50
N GLY A 421 19.70 7.36 5.79
CA GLY A 421 20.13 8.54 6.52
C GLY A 421 21.52 9.01 6.07
N ARG A 422 21.81 10.31 6.23
CA ARG A 422 23.09 10.92 5.83
C ARG A 422 24.31 10.37 6.59
N SER A 423 24.09 9.80 7.77
CA SER A 423 25.14 9.21 8.62
C SER A 423 25.54 7.79 8.20
N GLU A 424 24.81 7.15 7.28
CA GLU A 424 25.08 5.78 6.88
C GLU A 424 26.18 5.70 5.81
N THR A 425 27.37 5.23 6.21
CA THR A 425 28.57 5.23 5.37
C THR A 425 28.63 4.08 4.36
N SER A 426 27.92 2.96 4.64
CA SER A 426 27.84 1.79 3.76
C SER A 426 26.41 1.22 3.77
N PRO A 427 25.46 1.90 3.12
CA PRO A 427 24.06 1.50 3.14
C PRO A 427 23.87 0.15 2.45
N ARG A 428 23.12 -0.75 3.11
CA ARG A 428 22.73 -2.03 2.51
C ARG A 428 21.55 -1.82 1.56
N SER A 429 21.85 -1.64 0.28
CA SER A 429 20.86 -1.58 -0.79
C SER A 429 20.67 -2.94 -1.47
N PHE A 430 19.51 -3.11 -2.11
CA PHE A 430 19.19 -4.27 -2.94
C PHE A 430 18.91 -3.78 -4.37
N ILE A 431 19.34 -4.56 -5.36
CA ILE A 431 19.01 -4.33 -6.77
C ILE A 431 17.57 -4.74 -7.05
N LEU A 432 17.00 -4.21 -8.13
CA LEU A 432 15.58 -4.41 -8.46
C LEU A 432 15.23 -5.91 -8.58
N ALA A 433 16.09 -6.69 -9.23
CA ALA A 433 15.92 -8.13 -9.39
C ALA A 433 15.83 -8.91 -8.06
N ARG A 434 16.41 -8.36 -6.98
CA ARG A 434 16.41 -8.94 -5.63
C ARG A 434 15.33 -8.34 -4.73
N THR A 435 14.65 -7.28 -5.16
CA THR A 435 13.53 -6.64 -4.44
C THR A 435 12.22 -7.10 -5.07
N LYS A 436 11.54 -8.04 -4.44
CA LYS A 436 10.39 -8.76 -5.01
C LYS A 436 9.04 -8.09 -4.74
N PHE A 437 8.98 -7.23 -3.73
CA PHE A 437 7.82 -6.40 -3.43
C PHE A 437 8.31 -5.10 -2.78
N ARG A 438 7.61 -4.00 -3.02
CA ARG A 438 7.91 -2.66 -2.52
C ARG A 438 6.59 -2.01 -2.13
N ALA A 439 6.56 -1.34 -1.00
CA ALA A 439 5.44 -0.52 -0.59
C ALA A 439 5.90 0.58 0.35
N TYR A 440 5.10 1.64 0.45
CA TYR A 440 5.26 2.69 1.42
C TYR A 440 3.97 2.83 2.24
N SER A 441 4.07 2.79 3.57
CA SER A 441 2.95 3.08 4.45
C SER A 441 3.04 4.54 4.89
N HIS A 442 2.13 5.37 4.39
CA HIS A 442 2.05 6.78 4.81
C HIS A 442 1.70 6.90 6.29
N ALA A 443 0.76 6.09 6.78
CA ALA A 443 0.32 6.06 8.18
C ALA A 443 1.43 5.72 9.19
N CYS A 444 2.45 4.97 8.77
CA CYS A 444 3.58 4.58 9.61
C CYS A 444 4.90 5.27 9.21
N THR A 445 4.88 6.20 8.26
CA THR A 445 6.07 6.88 7.69
C THR A 445 7.23 5.91 7.42
N SER A 446 6.91 4.76 6.82
CA SER A 446 7.83 3.62 6.69
C SER A 446 7.71 2.96 5.33
N PHE A 447 8.85 2.61 4.73
CA PHE A 447 8.87 1.75 3.55
C PHE A 447 9.06 0.29 3.95
N LEU A 448 8.50 -0.62 3.17
CA LEU A 448 8.67 -2.05 3.34
C LEU A 448 9.01 -2.68 1.99
N ASP A 449 10.09 -3.45 1.97
CA ASP A 449 10.45 -4.29 0.83
C ASP A 449 10.44 -5.77 1.24
N ILE A 450 10.06 -6.66 0.32
CA ILE A 450 10.41 -8.08 0.38
C ILE A 450 11.65 -8.28 -0.49
N VAL A 451 12.76 -8.71 0.11
CA VAL A 451 14.05 -8.86 -0.56
C VAL A 451 14.61 -10.26 -0.47
N GLU A 452 15.36 -10.66 -1.49
CA GLU A 452 16.16 -11.87 -1.53
C GLU A 452 17.52 -11.63 -0.88
N ASP A 453 17.73 -12.19 0.32
CA ASP A 453 18.94 -12.02 1.11
C ASP A 453 19.84 -13.27 1.04
N GLU A 454 20.89 -13.17 0.24
CA GLU A 454 21.95 -14.20 0.10
C GLU A 454 22.76 -14.41 1.38
N ARG A 455 22.87 -13.39 2.24
CA ARG A 455 23.67 -13.44 3.48
C ARG A 455 22.91 -14.06 4.65
N CYS A 456 21.63 -14.43 4.46
CA CYS A 456 20.75 -14.83 5.53
C CYS A 456 20.73 -16.33 5.78
N CYS A 457 20.54 -17.09 4.70
CA CYS A 457 20.50 -18.55 4.70
C CYS A 457 21.67 -19.01 3.84
N ASN A 458 22.83 -19.17 4.47
CA ASN A 458 24.10 -19.47 3.79
C ASN A 458 24.16 -20.94 3.31
N GLU A 459 23.15 -21.38 2.54
CA GLU A 459 23.10 -22.71 1.92
C GLU A 459 23.17 -22.56 0.39
N PRO A 460 24.31 -22.89 -0.24
CA PRO A 460 24.50 -22.71 -1.69
C PRO A 460 23.50 -23.49 -2.56
N SER A 461 22.94 -24.58 -2.03
CA SER A 461 21.98 -25.45 -2.71
C SER A 461 20.54 -24.92 -2.68
N LYS A 462 20.27 -23.83 -1.94
CA LYS A 462 18.93 -23.24 -1.79
C LYS A 462 18.88 -21.83 -2.39
N PRO A 463 17.69 -21.37 -2.81
CA PRO A 463 17.52 -19.96 -3.15
C PRO A 463 17.84 -19.08 -1.94
N PRO A 464 18.25 -17.81 -2.17
CA PRO A 464 18.38 -16.83 -1.10
C PRO A 464 17.10 -16.75 -0.24
N CYS A 465 17.19 -16.34 1.02
CA CYS A 465 15.98 -16.24 1.83
C CYS A 465 15.25 -14.91 1.59
N LEU A 466 13.93 -14.96 1.41
CA LEU A 466 13.05 -13.81 1.48
C LEU A 466 13.09 -13.24 2.90
N ARG A 467 13.24 -11.92 2.99
CA ARG A 467 13.17 -11.14 4.24
C ARG A 467 12.42 -9.84 3.98
N LEU A 468 11.79 -9.35 5.03
CA LEU A 468 11.35 -7.97 5.10
C LEU A 468 12.54 -7.06 5.35
N ARG A 469 12.55 -5.94 4.64
CA ARG A 469 13.46 -4.82 4.84
C ARG A 469 12.61 -3.57 5.06
N VAL A 470 12.77 -2.94 6.22
CA VAL A 470 11.97 -1.77 6.62
C VAL A 470 12.88 -0.63 7.02
N GLY A 471 12.64 0.55 6.47
CA GLY A 471 13.18 1.81 6.95
C GLY A 471 12.05 2.77 7.27
N SER A 472 12.23 3.51 8.35
CA SER A 472 11.24 4.45 8.86
C SER A 472 11.83 5.84 9.00
N GLN A 473 10.95 6.82 9.15
CA GLN A 473 11.30 8.21 9.40
C GLN A 473 10.46 8.71 10.57
N HIS A 474 11.11 9.33 11.55
CA HIS A 474 10.46 9.90 12.74
C HIS A 474 11.03 11.28 13.05
N GLU A 475 10.25 12.14 13.69
CA GLU A 475 10.73 13.43 14.14
C GLU A 475 11.93 13.28 15.07
N ALA A 476 12.97 14.04 14.80
CA ALA A 476 14.22 14.01 15.52
C ALA A 476 14.10 14.82 16.80
N SER A 477 14.62 14.29 17.91
CA SER A 477 14.73 15.05 19.15
C SER A 477 15.63 16.28 18.98
N LEU A 478 15.34 17.35 19.72
CA LEU A 478 16.06 18.63 19.68
C LEU A 478 17.59 18.49 19.89
N ASN A 479 18.04 17.43 20.57
CA ASN A 479 19.44 17.13 20.85
C ASN A 479 20.12 16.26 19.78
N PHE A 480 19.87 16.53 18.50
CA PHE A 480 20.65 15.87 17.44
C PHE A 480 22.07 16.46 17.42
N PRO A 481 23.12 15.69 17.77
CA PRO A 481 24.48 16.22 17.70
C PRO A 481 24.77 16.60 16.24
N PRO A 482 25.40 17.77 15.99
CA PRO A 482 25.83 18.12 14.64
C PRO A 482 26.75 17.01 14.12
N LEU A 483 26.51 16.55 12.89
CA LEU A 483 27.34 15.54 12.27
C LEU A 483 28.81 16.03 12.32
N ASN A 484 29.66 15.29 13.03
CA ASN A 484 31.10 15.54 13.04
C ASN A 484 31.65 15.32 11.62
N ARG A 485 31.73 16.39 10.82
CA ARG A 485 32.40 16.41 9.51
C ARG A 485 33.92 16.33 9.73
N LYS A 486 34.43 15.16 10.11
CA LYS A 486 35.87 14.87 9.99
C LYS A 486 36.14 14.33 8.58
N GLY A 487 36.39 15.23 7.65
CA GLY A 487 36.85 14.91 6.31
C GLY A 487 36.84 16.14 5.39
N LYS A 488 37.81 16.25 4.48
CA LYS A 488 37.81 17.21 3.37
C LYS A 488 36.74 16.82 2.34
N GLY A 489 35.46 16.90 2.72
CA GLY A 489 34.33 16.79 1.79
C GLY A 489 34.08 18.14 1.13
N ARG A 490 33.91 18.15 -0.20
CA ARG A 490 33.61 19.36 -0.98
C ARG A 490 32.47 20.14 -0.33
N ALA A 491 32.69 21.44 -0.16
CA ALA A 491 31.65 22.41 0.18
C ALA A 491 30.52 22.36 -0.87
N ASN A 492 29.29 22.64 -0.43
CA ASN A 492 28.02 22.71 -1.18
C ASN A 492 27.11 21.46 -1.22
N GLU A 493 26.98 20.72 -0.11
CA GLU A 493 25.66 20.12 0.18
C GLU A 493 24.77 21.25 0.75
N LEU A 494 24.10 22.04 -0.11
CA LEU A 494 22.99 22.89 0.35
C LEU A 494 21.93 21.95 0.93
N GLU A 495 21.72 22.02 2.25
CA GLU A 495 20.60 21.32 2.86
C GLU A 495 19.30 21.86 2.26
N PRO A 496 18.34 21.01 1.88
CA PRO A 496 17.02 21.50 1.53
C PRO A 496 16.46 22.23 2.74
N GLN A 497 16.23 23.53 2.57
CA GLN A 497 15.62 24.37 3.59
C GLN A 497 14.13 24.10 3.59
N PHE A 498 13.67 23.33 4.59
CA PHE A 498 12.26 23.06 4.80
C PHE A 498 11.60 24.20 5.59
N GLU A 499 10.34 24.49 5.28
CA GLU A 499 9.59 25.59 5.88
C GLU A 499 9.18 25.33 7.33
N ASP A 500 8.90 24.06 7.67
CA ASP A 500 8.48 23.66 9.03
C ASP A 500 9.63 23.61 10.04
N HIS A 501 10.89 23.67 9.57
CA HIS A 501 12.10 23.55 10.39
C HIS A 501 12.15 22.30 11.28
N VAL A 502 11.28 21.31 11.03
CA VAL A 502 11.27 20.03 11.74
C VAL A 502 12.38 19.16 11.18
N LYS A 503 13.18 18.58 12.07
CA LYS A 503 14.21 17.62 11.68
C LYS A 503 13.63 16.23 11.79
N TYR A 504 13.92 15.39 10.81
CA TYR A 504 13.57 13.98 10.84
C TYR A 504 14.83 13.13 10.94
N ALA A 505 14.73 12.06 11.74
CA ALA A 505 15.75 11.04 11.88
C ALA A 505 15.32 9.76 11.15
N GLN A 506 16.26 9.17 10.42
CA GLN A 506 16.10 7.85 9.81
C GLN A 506 16.87 6.84 10.66
N PRO A 507 16.20 6.03 11.51
CA PRO A 507 16.86 4.92 12.19
C PRO A 507 17.46 3.92 11.19
N PRO A 508 18.42 3.08 11.64
CA PRO A 508 19.00 2.05 10.78
C PRO A 508 17.93 1.11 10.24
N ILE A 509 18.03 0.79 8.95
CA ILE A 509 17.13 -0.16 8.28
C ILE A 509 17.12 -1.50 9.02
N ARG A 510 15.92 -2.02 9.26
CA ARG A 510 15.68 -3.28 9.96
C ARG A 510 15.39 -4.39 8.96
N MET A 511 15.95 -5.56 9.24
CA MET A 511 15.74 -6.77 8.44
C MET A 511 15.07 -7.83 9.31
N TRP A 512 13.93 -8.36 8.86
CA TRP A 512 13.15 -9.37 9.58
C TRP A 512 12.74 -10.53 8.65
N PRO A 513 12.76 -11.79 9.08
CA PRO A 513 13.25 -12.27 10.37
C PRO A 513 14.77 -12.08 10.49
N PRO A 514 15.36 -12.23 11.68
CA PRO A 514 16.80 -12.37 11.82
C PRO A 514 17.35 -13.56 11.01
N PRO A 515 18.68 -13.69 10.82
CA PRO A 515 19.26 -14.85 10.16
C PRO A 515 18.78 -16.18 10.73
N ALA A 516 18.55 -17.19 9.87
CA ALA A 516 17.98 -18.48 10.28
C ALA A 516 18.83 -19.20 11.34
N SER A 517 20.14 -18.96 11.34
CA SER A 517 21.09 -19.47 12.33
C SER A 517 20.97 -18.87 13.73
N LYS A 518 20.20 -17.79 13.92
CA LYS A 518 20.18 -17.03 15.18
C LYS A 518 19.49 -17.78 16.32
N CYS A 519 18.33 -18.38 16.07
CA CYS A 519 17.54 -19.11 17.07
C CYS A 519 16.46 -19.98 16.40
N PRO A 520 15.87 -20.98 17.09
CA PRO A 520 14.86 -21.86 16.53
C PRO A 520 13.65 -21.13 15.92
N CYS A 521 13.16 -20.08 16.58
CA CYS A 521 12.06 -19.27 16.04
C CYS A 521 12.43 -18.52 14.77
N SER A 522 13.70 -18.12 14.62
CA SER A 522 14.18 -17.50 13.39
C SER A 522 14.13 -18.51 12.25
N LYS A 523 14.56 -19.75 12.50
CA LYS A 523 14.45 -20.86 11.54
C LYS A 523 13.00 -21.15 11.16
N ARG A 524 12.08 -21.20 12.14
CA ARG A 524 10.63 -21.36 11.91
C ARG A 524 10.05 -20.23 11.06
N LEU A 525 10.38 -18.98 11.40
CA LEU A 525 9.95 -17.81 10.64
C LEU A 525 10.46 -17.84 9.19
N HIS A 526 11.68 -18.32 8.95
CA HIS A 526 12.19 -18.52 7.59
C HIS A 526 11.39 -19.58 6.84
N ALA A 527 10.99 -20.67 7.49
CA ALA A 527 10.11 -21.68 6.87
C ALA A 527 8.73 -21.14 6.50
N ILE A 528 8.19 -20.20 7.29
CA ILE A 528 6.91 -19.53 7.03
C ILE A 528 7.01 -18.56 5.85
N ILE A 529 8.07 -17.75 5.80
CA ILE A 529 8.25 -16.69 4.79
C ILE A 529 8.81 -17.23 3.48
N ASN A 530 9.49 -18.37 3.53
CA ASN A 530 10.01 -19.11 2.38
C ASN A 530 9.33 -20.47 2.30
N PRO A 531 8.01 -20.51 2.04
CA PRO A 531 7.28 -21.76 1.95
C PRO A 531 7.85 -22.63 0.81
N PRO A 532 7.83 -23.97 0.95
CA PRO A 532 8.28 -24.87 -0.11
C PRO A 532 7.43 -24.68 -1.37
N LEU A 533 8.07 -24.68 -2.53
CA LEU A 533 7.41 -24.54 -3.83
C LEU A 533 7.20 -25.91 -4.46
N ALA A 534 6.00 -26.15 -5.01
CA ALA A 534 5.56 -27.49 -5.43
C ALA A 534 6.33 -28.05 -6.64
N SER A 535 6.88 -27.21 -7.53
CA SER A 535 7.73 -27.60 -8.68
C SER A 535 8.30 -26.36 -9.39
N GLY A 536 9.56 -26.41 -9.83
CA GLY A 536 10.22 -25.35 -10.61
C GLY A 536 11.73 -25.26 -10.33
N PRO A 537 12.54 -24.62 -11.19
CA PRO A 537 13.95 -24.40 -10.91
C PRO A 537 14.09 -23.62 -9.61
N SER A 538 14.79 -24.21 -8.62
CA SER A 538 14.84 -23.76 -7.22
C SER A 538 15.24 -22.29 -7.01
N HIS A 539 15.77 -21.62 -8.03
CA HIS A 539 16.34 -20.27 -7.93
C HIS A 539 15.44 -19.15 -8.43
N ALA A 540 14.40 -19.45 -9.22
CA ALA A 540 13.49 -18.43 -9.73
C ALA A 540 12.16 -18.50 -8.97
N ARG A 541 11.73 -17.38 -8.40
CA ARG A 541 10.42 -17.22 -7.75
C ARG A 541 9.79 -15.89 -8.12
N SER A 542 8.48 -15.89 -8.26
CA SER A 542 7.66 -14.69 -8.39
C SER A 542 7.00 -14.39 -7.04
N VAL A 543 6.95 -13.11 -6.66
CA VAL A 543 6.25 -12.67 -5.45
C VAL A 543 5.29 -11.57 -5.85
N THR A 544 4.05 -11.69 -5.39
CA THR A 544 3.03 -10.64 -5.50
C THR A 544 2.58 -10.33 -4.10
N GLY A 545 2.51 -9.04 -3.74
CA GLY A 545 2.21 -8.60 -2.39
C GLY A 545 1.21 -7.45 -2.37
N VAL A 546 0.53 -7.31 -1.23
CA VAL A 546 -0.30 -6.15 -0.89
C VAL A 546 0.00 -5.80 0.57
N LEU A 547 0.22 -4.52 0.83
CA LEU A 547 0.42 -3.97 2.17
C LEU A 547 -0.69 -2.96 2.43
N ASP A 548 -1.42 -3.13 3.52
CA ASP A 548 -2.24 -2.07 4.11
C ASP A 548 -1.54 -1.47 5.34
N GLU A 549 -2.24 -0.68 6.14
CA GLU A 549 -1.68 0.01 7.32
C GLU A 549 -1.23 -0.97 8.44
N ARG A 550 -1.56 -2.25 8.32
CA ARG A 550 -1.62 -3.22 9.41
C ARG A 550 -1.01 -4.59 9.09
N THR A 551 -1.11 -5.04 7.85
CA THR A 551 -0.88 -6.41 7.44
C THR A 551 -0.24 -6.43 6.06
N LEU A 552 0.80 -7.25 5.92
CA LEU A 552 1.38 -7.61 4.65
C LEU A 552 0.87 -8.99 4.27
N VAL A 553 0.27 -9.10 3.09
CA VAL A 553 -0.10 -10.38 2.48
C VAL A 553 0.68 -10.53 1.19
N PHE A 554 1.39 -11.64 1.02
CA PHE A 554 2.09 -11.93 -0.23
C PHE A 554 1.99 -13.39 -0.62
N MET A 555 2.02 -13.64 -1.92
CA MET A 555 2.03 -14.97 -2.51
C MET A 555 3.41 -15.24 -3.10
N VAL A 556 3.97 -16.41 -2.82
CA VAL A 556 5.19 -16.91 -3.45
C VAL A 556 4.83 -17.99 -4.45
N LYS A 557 5.22 -17.78 -5.71
CA LYS A 557 5.06 -18.75 -6.81
C LYS A 557 6.42 -19.19 -7.36
N PRO A 558 6.52 -20.40 -7.95
CA PRO A 558 7.64 -20.76 -8.79
C PRO A 558 7.88 -19.71 -9.88
N GLY A 559 9.15 -19.48 -10.24
CA GLY A 559 9.52 -18.58 -11.32
C GLY A 559 9.12 -19.15 -12.67
N ARG A 560 8.87 -18.24 -13.62
CA ARG A 560 8.43 -18.58 -14.97
C ARG A 560 9.37 -19.57 -15.64
N SER A 561 8.82 -20.69 -16.10
CA SER A 561 9.44 -21.52 -17.14
C SER A 561 8.87 -21.06 -18.49
N TYR A 562 9.71 -20.87 -19.50
CA TYR A 562 9.25 -20.49 -20.84
C TYR A 562 8.19 -21.50 -21.32
N GLY A 563 6.93 -21.05 -21.51
CA GLY A 563 5.87 -21.83 -22.17
C GLY A 563 4.66 -22.27 -21.34
N ALA A 564 4.65 -22.12 -20.00
CA ALA A 564 3.48 -22.48 -19.18
C ALA A 564 2.63 -21.23 -18.83
N SER A 565 1.30 -21.30 -19.00
CA SER A 565 0.38 -20.26 -18.55
C SER A 565 0.41 -20.13 -17.01
N ASP A 566 0.70 -18.93 -16.51
CA ASP A 566 0.78 -18.58 -15.06
C ASP A 566 -0.51 -18.92 -14.30
N ASP A 567 -1.65 -19.06 -15.00
CA ASP A 567 -2.99 -19.16 -14.44
C ASP A 567 -3.22 -20.44 -13.60
N THR A 568 -2.48 -21.52 -13.87
CA THR A 568 -2.68 -22.81 -13.17
C THR A 568 -1.70 -23.07 -12.04
N THR A 569 -0.66 -22.24 -11.90
CA THR A 569 0.39 -22.45 -10.90
C THR A 569 -0.09 -22.04 -9.49
N LEU A 570 -0.08 -23.00 -8.57
CA LEU A 570 -0.40 -22.75 -7.17
C LEU A 570 0.78 -22.05 -6.46
N GLY A 571 0.50 -20.91 -5.85
CA GLY A 571 1.41 -20.19 -4.96
C GLY A 571 1.01 -20.35 -3.50
N SER A 572 1.97 -20.24 -2.59
CA SER A 572 1.72 -20.21 -1.15
C SER A 572 1.52 -18.78 -0.67
N ILE A 573 0.44 -18.53 0.05
CA ILE A 573 0.10 -17.20 0.58
C ILE A 573 0.60 -17.09 2.02
N VAL A 574 1.35 -16.04 2.30
CA VAL A 574 1.91 -15.72 3.60
C VAL A 574 1.29 -14.40 4.09
N VAL A 575 0.90 -14.39 5.37
CA VAL A 575 0.33 -13.23 6.06
C VAL A 575 1.27 -12.84 7.19
N ILE A 576 1.60 -11.55 7.29
CA ILE A 576 2.39 -10.95 8.37
C ILE A 576 1.59 -9.79 8.95
N ASP A 577 1.25 -9.87 10.24
CA ASP A 577 0.42 -8.88 10.94
C ASP A 577 1.28 -8.03 11.88
N PHE A 578 1.16 -6.71 11.77
CA PHE A 578 1.85 -5.72 12.60
C PHE A 578 1.00 -5.19 13.74
N THR A 579 -0.20 -5.72 13.96
CA THR A 579 -1.04 -5.36 15.10
C THR A 579 -1.07 -6.45 16.17
N ARG A 580 -1.26 -6.02 17.41
CA ARG A 580 -1.49 -6.94 18.52
C ARG A 580 -2.93 -7.45 18.46
N PRO A 581 -3.18 -8.77 18.62
CA PRO A 581 -4.54 -9.27 18.76
C PRO A 581 -5.21 -8.64 19.98
N TRP A 582 -6.45 -8.18 19.81
CA TRP A 582 -7.27 -7.72 20.93
C TRP A 582 -7.51 -8.91 21.86
N LYS A 583 -7.12 -8.78 23.12
CA LYS A 583 -7.55 -9.73 24.15
C LYS A 583 -9.03 -9.50 24.38
N THR A 584 -9.90 -10.29 23.76
CA THR A 584 -11.30 -10.34 24.17
C THR A 584 -11.35 -10.91 25.59
N PRO A 585 -12.01 -10.24 26.54
CA PRO A 585 -12.10 -10.70 27.92
C PRO A 585 -12.77 -12.08 28.07
N ASP A 586 -13.49 -12.56 27.05
CA ASP A 586 -14.17 -13.86 27.03
C ASP A 586 -13.42 -15.01 26.32
N SER A 587 -12.19 -14.79 25.87
CA SER A 587 -11.36 -15.90 25.36
C SER A 587 -10.67 -16.63 26.50
N THR A 588 -11.41 -17.51 27.18
CA THR A 588 -10.79 -18.67 27.83
C THR A 588 -9.94 -19.41 26.80
N PRO A 589 -8.72 -19.88 27.13
CA PRO A 589 -7.77 -20.49 26.19
C PRO A 589 -8.16 -21.93 25.78
N SER A 590 -9.42 -22.15 25.42
CA SER A 590 -9.95 -23.45 25.01
C SER A 590 -11.10 -23.29 24.01
N SER A 591 -10.76 -23.04 22.74
CA SER A 591 -11.63 -23.43 21.62
C SER A 591 -10.74 -23.80 20.43
N ARG A 592 -10.32 -25.08 20.44
CA ARG A 592 -9.73 -25.73 19.27
C ARG A 592 -10.76 -25.74 18.12
N PRO A 593 -10.35 -25.57 16.85
CA PRO A 593 -11.20 -25.88 15.72
C PRO A 593 -11.54 -27.39 15.68
N PRO A 594 -12.66 -27.80 15.06
CA PRO A 594 -13.09 -29.19 15.09
C PRO A 594 -12.13 -30.06 14.25
N LEU A 595 -11.50 -31.02 14.93
CA LEU A 595 -10.70 -32.07 14.32
C LEU A 595 -11.56 -32.90 13.35
N VAL A 596 -11.18 -32.89 12.08
CA VAL A 596 -11.63 -33.88 11.09
C VAL A 596 -11.09 -35.24 11.54
N ARG A 597 -11.97 -36.13 12.01
CA ARG A 597 -11.64 -37.52 12.36
C ARG A 597 -11.23 -38.27 11.08
N TYR A 598 -9.97 -38.68 11.01
CA TYR A 598 -9.58 -39.85 10.24
C TYR A 598 -9.56 -41.04 11.22
N ASP A 599 -10.43 -42.01 11.00
CA ASP A 599 -10.39 -43.30 11.69
C ASP A 599 -9.13 -44.06 11.27
N SER A 600 -8.28 -44.43 12.23
CA SER A 600 -7.33 -45.53 12.08
C SER A 600 -6.98 -46.13 13.45
N LYS A 601 -6.88 -47.46 13.42
CA LYS A 601 -6.82 -48.42 14.53
C LYS A 601 -5.68 -48.21 15.54
N MET A 602 -5.96 -48.72 16.75
CA MET A 602 -5.04 -49.02 17.85
C MET A 602 -3.68 -49.55 17.42
N ASP A 603 -2.61 -49.06 18.05
CA ASP A 603 -1.58 -49.88 18.69
C ASP A 603 -0.85 -49.06 19.78
N LEU A 604 -0.41 -49.76 20.81
CA LEU A 604 -0.02 -49.30 22.14
C LEU A 604 1.47 -48.87 22.24
N ASP A 605 1.73 -48.04 23.26
CA ASP A 605 2.98 -47.79 23.98
C ASP A 605 4.04 -46.82 23.40
N GLY A 606 4.14 -45.66 24.09
CA GLY A 606 5.24 -44.69 23.97
C GLY A 606 4.78 -43.24 24.11
N GLU A 607 4.50 -42.77 25.32
CA GLU A 607 4.20 -41.34 25.59
C GLU A 607 5.45 -40.46 25.36
N GLU A 608 5.72 -40.11 24.11
CA GLU A 608 6.24 -38.78 23.78
C GLU A 608 5.03 -37.85 23.69
N VAL A 609 4.97 -36.86 24.58
CA VAL A 609 4.02 -35.75 24.48
C VAL A 609 4.34 -35.02 23.17
N ALA A 610 3.64 -35.38 22.09
CA ALA A 610 3.69 -34.70 20.81
C ALA A 610 3.22 -33.24 21.02
N ASP A 611 4.19 -32.34 21.13
CA ASP A 611 4.00 -30.91 21.29
C ASP A 611 3.38 -30.39 19.96
N ASP A 612 2.06 -30.21 19.98
CA ASP A 612 1.13 -29.95 18.87
C ASP A 612 1.33 -28.54 18.27
N TYR A 613 2.55 -28.22 17.79
CA TYR A 613 2.87 -26.91 17.21
C TYR A 613 2.58 -26.87 15.72
N GLU A 614 1.73 -25.93 15.29
CA GLU A 614 1.57 -25.60 13.88
C GLU A 614 2.86 -24.98 13.31
N ALA A 615 3.63 -25.78 12.57
CA ALA A 615 4.86 -25.35 11.92
C ALA A 615 4.67 -24.17 10.93
N SER A 616 3.44 -23.98 10.45
CA SER A 616 3.04 -22.97 9.46
C SER A 616 2.66 -21.61 10.05
N SER A 617 2.59 -21.46 11.38
CA SER A 617 2.21 -20.21 12.04
C SER A 617 3.24 -19.78 13.08
N TRP A 618 3.30 -18.49 13.41
CA TRP A 618 4.12 -17.92 14.47
C TRP A 618 3.41 -16.70 15.06
N GLN A 619 3.47 -16.57 16.39
CA GLN A 619 2.92 -15.44 17.11
C GLN A 619 3.94 -14.91 18.13
N TRP A 620 4.01 -13.59 18.25
CA TRP A 620 4.86 -12.92 19.21
C TRP A 620 4.34 -13.13 20.63
N THR A 621 5.27 -13.39 21.55
CA THR A 621 4.98 -13.44 22.99
C THR A 621 5.89 -12.49 23.77
N PRO A 622 5.45 -11.94 24.91
CA PRO A 622 6.32 -11.17 25.78
C PRO A 622 7.58 -11.95 26.15
N GLY A 623 8.75 -11.30 26.06
CA GLY A 623 10.03 -11.96 26.32
C GLY A 623 10.59 -12.78 25.15
N GLN A 624 9.93 -12.83 23.99
CA GLN A 624 10.41 -13.58 22.80
C GLN A 624 11.86 -13.25 22.45
N LYS A 625 12.27 -11.98 22.58
CA LYS A 625 13.66 -11.57 22.35
C LYS A 625 14.61 -12.32 23.29
N SER A 626 14.36 -12.32 24.59
CA SER A 626 15.18 -13.04 25.59
C SER A 626 15.20 -14.54 25.32
N ARG A 627 14.04 -15.14 24.99
CA ARG A 627 13.93 -16.57 24.62
C ARG A 627 14.73 -16.90 23.36
N CYS A 628 14.75 -16.02 22.36
CA CYS A 628 15.53 -16.23 21.15
C CYS A 628 17.04 -16.14 21.43
N HIS A 629 17.48 -15.24 22.33
CA HIS A 629 18.90 -15.19 22.74
C HIS A 629 19.32 -16.43 23.54
N THR A 630 18.41 -17.01 24.33
CA THR A 630 18.66 -18.22 25.13
C THR A 630 18.38 -19.52 24.37
N GLY A 631 17.92 -19.44 23.11
CA GLY A 631 17.57 -20.60 22.29
C GLY A 631 16.32 -21.36 22.76
N THR A 632 15.62 -20.89 23.80
CA THR A 632 14.43 -21.56 24.36
C THR A 632 13.12 -21.14 23.67
N CYS A 633 13.22 -20.30 22.65
CA CYS A 633 12.06 -19.83 21.93
C CYS A 633 11.50 -20.97 21.06
N ARG A 634 10.16 -21.02 20.99
CA ARG A 634 9.39 -22.01 20.23
C ARG A 634 8.68 -21.33 19.07
#